data_AF-A0A956JI04-F1
#
_entry.id   AF-A0A956JI04-F1
#
_cell.length_a   1.000
_cell.length_b   1.000
_cell.length_c   1.000
_cell.angle_alpha   90.00
_cell.angle_beta   90.00
_cell.angle_gamma   90.00
#
_symmetry.space_group_name_H-M   'P 1'
#
loop_
_entity.id
_entity.type
_entity.pdbx_description
1 polymer ?
#
loop_
_entity_poly.entity_id
_entity_poly.type
_entity_poly.pdbx_seq_one_letter_code
_entity_poly.pdbx_strand_id
1 'polypeptide(L)'
;FTNNQTNANVTNSLITAIGMTYNTSKGWFSGPITNFTAHPITEGLTSIPFYGGLYINIVNDGIGTNETIMTLPQGPVGVVQERVDGRAFVFGDEWVEFDSQWQNLPEIKQFWVQTIKWIGPQNFCVLPM
;
A
#
# COMPACT_ATOMS: atom_id res chain seq x y z
N PHE A 1 2.47 -1.47 -23.91
CA PHE A 1 1.72 -0.31 -23.42
C PHE A 1 2.71 0.80 -23.11
N THR A 2 2.75 1.87 -23.90
CA THR A 2 3.56 3.06 -23.60
C THR A 2 2.81 3.88 -22.56
N ASN A 3 3.37 4.00 -21.35
CA ASN A 3 2.77 4.80 -20.29
C ASN A 3 2.68 6.26 -20.76
N ASN A 4 1.46 6.77 -20.94
CA ASN A 4 1.26 8.19 -21.19
C ASN A 4 1.66 8.94 -19.91
N GLN A 5 2.64 9.84 -20.01
CA GLN A 5 3.15 10.61 -18.86
C GLN A 5 2.02 11.35 -18.12
N THR A 6 0.97 11.77 -18.83
CA THR A 6 -0.22 12.37 -18.24
C THR A 6 -0.92 11.43 -17.25
N ASN A 7 -1.07 10.14 -17.60
CA ASN A 7 -1.73 9.17 -16.73
C ASN A 7 -0.90 8.94 -15.46
N ALA A 8 0.42 8.80 -15.61
CA ALA A 8 1.32 8.65 -14.47
C ALA A 8 1.25 9.86 -13.52
N ASN A 9 1.20 11.08 -14.08
CA ASN A 9 1.09 12.29 -13.28
C ASN A 9 -0.26 12.39 -12.55
N VAL A 10 -1.36 11.98 -13.20
CA VAL A 10 -2.70 11.96 -12.56
C VAL A 10 -2.75 10.93 -11.44
N THR A 11 -2.27 9.70 -11.66
CA THR A 11 -2.23 8.66 -10.63
C THR A 11 -1.39 9.08 -9.42
N ASN A 12 -0.28 9.78 -9.66
CA ASN A 12 0.61 10.25 -8.59
C ASN A 12 0.16 11.57 -7.94
N SER A 13 -0.86 12.25 -8.45
CA SER A 13 -1.23 13.60 -8.02
C SER A 13 -1.53 13.72 -6.52
N LEU A 14 -2.14 12.69 -5.92
CA LEU A 14 -2.48 12.66 -4.50
C LEU A 14 -1.27 12.28 -3.62
N ILE A 15 -0.54 11.24 -4.01
CA ILE A 15 0.54 10.68 -3.16
C ILE A 15 1.85 11.47 -3.25
N THR A 16 2.07 12.23 -4.33
CA THR A 16 3.27 13.07 -4.48
C THR A 16 3.38 14.11 -3.36
N ALA A 17 2.24 14.64 -2.91
CA ALA A 17 2.18 15.65 -1.85
C ALA A 17 2.65 15.13 -0.47
N ILE A 18 2.69 13.81 -0.29
CA ILE A 18 3.18 13.14 0.92
C ILE A 18 4.51 12.42 0.69
N GLY A 19 5.24 12.77 -0.38
CA GLY A 19 6.57 12.22 -0.65
C GLY A 19 6.58 10.80 -1.24
N MET A 20 5.46 10.30 -1.77
CA MET A 20 5.39 8.97 -2.38
C MET A 20 4.96 9.04 -3.85
N THR A 21 5.51 8.19 -4.70
CA THR A 21 5.08 8.07 -6.10
C THR A 21 5.16 6.63 -6.61
N TYR A 22 4.22 6.22 -7.45
CA TYR A 22 4.35 5.01 -8.25
C TYR A 22 5.36 5.21 -9.36
N ASN A 23 6.33 4.31 -9.46
CA ASN A 23 7.39 4.42 -10.44
C ASN A 23 7.08 3.62 -11.71
N THR A 24 6.63 4.34 -12.73
CA THR A 24 6.27 3.76 -14.03
C THR A 24 7.47 3.45 -14.93
N SER A 25 8.69 3.86 -14.56
CA SER A 25 9.89 3.73 -15.41
C SER A 25 10.53 2.34 -15.38
N LYS A 26 10.28 1.50 -14.36
CA LYS A 26 10.78 0.11 -14.36
C LYS A 26 9.76 -0.92 -14.88
N GLY A 27 8.62 -0.45 -15.37
CA GLY A 27 7.55 -1.30 -15.88
C GLY A 27 6.75 -2.00 -14.78
N TRP A 28 5.73 -2.71 -15.22
CA TRP A 28 4.78 -3.44 -14.39
C TRP A 28 5.34 -4.81 -14.01
N PHE A 29 5.05 -5.29 -12.80
CA PHE A 29 5.52 -6.58 -12.34
C PHE A 29 4.50 -7.28 -11.45
N SER A 30 4.68 -8.58 -11.29
CA SER A 30 3.80 -9.45 -10.49
C SER A 30 4.64 -10.40 -9.66
N GLY A 31 4.08 -10.88 -8.56
CA GLY A 31 4.67 -11.89 -7.70
C GLY A 31 3.94 -12.00 -6.36
N PRO A 32 4.01 -13.12 -5.65
CA PRO A 32 3.47 -13.17 -4.29
C PRO A 32 4.33 -12.31 -3.37
N ILE A 33 3.72 -11.39 -2.63
CA ILE A 33 4.38 -10.67 -1.54
C ILE A 33 4.45 -11.63 -0.35
N THR A 34 5.66 -12.06 -0.02
CA THR A 34 5.94 -12.92 1.14
C THR A 34 6.94 -12.29 2.11
N ASN A 35 7.54 -11.15 1.72
CA ASN A 35 8.49 -10.42 2.54
C ASN A 35 7.79 -9.23 3.22
N PHE A 36 7.48 -9.41 4.50
CA PHE A 36 6.76 -8.45 5.32
C PHE A 36 7.64 -7.93 6.46
N THR A 37 7.61 -6.63 6.70
CA THR A 37 8.09 -6.03 7.96
C THR A 37 6.98 -6.18 9.00
N ALA A 38 7.34 -6.38 10.27
CA ALA A 38 6.37 -6.50 11.36
C ALA A 38 5.57 -5.20 11.53
N HIS A 39 4.27 -5.25 11.26
CA HIS A 39 3.37 -4.10 11.34
C HIS A 39 1.92 -4.61 11.57
N PRO A 40 1.01 -3.83 12.20
CA PRO A 40 -0.38 -4.27 12.38
C PRO A 40 -1.12 -4.68 11.10
N ILE A 41 -0.73 -4.11 9.95
CA ILE A 41 -1.28 -4.46 8.61
C ILE A 41 -0.78 -5.83 8.12
N THR A 42 0.40 -6.27 8.55
CA THR A 42 1.04 -7.50 8.07
C THR A 42 0.93 -8.66 9.07
N GLU A 43 0.31 -8.43 10.23
CA GLU A 43 0.23 -9.41 11.30
C GLU A 43 -0.51 -10.66 10.84
N GLY A 44 0.18 -11.81 10.89
CA GLY A 44 -0.38 -13.10 10.52
C GLY A 44 -0.62 -13.32 9.03
N LEU A 45 -0.19 -12.39 8.16
CA LEU A 45 -0.20 -12.60 6.70
C LEU A 45 1.00 -13.47 6.29
N THR A 46 0.79 -14.35 5.32
CA THR A 46 1.85 -15.22 4.79
C THR A 46 2.12 -14.98 3.32
N SER A 47 1.11 -14.57 2.55
CA SER A 47 1.24 -14.22 1.14
C SER A 47 0.08 -13.33 0.66
N ILE A 48 0.41 -12.17 0.08
CA ILE A 48 -0.55 -11.34 -0.67
C ILE A 48 -0.23 -11.45 -2.17
N PRO A 49 -1.19 -11.80 -3.04
CA PRO A 49 -1.00 -11.70 -4.48
C PRO A 49 -0.70 -10.26 -4.90
N PHE A 50 0.28 -10.07 -5.78
CA PHE A 50 0.56 -8.80 -6.43
C PHE A 50 0.58 -9.00 -7.94
N TYR A 51 -0.30 -8.32 -8.67
CA TYR A 51 -0.48 -8.55 -10.10
C TYR A 51 -0.42 -7.26 -10.91
N GLY A 52 0.63 -7.10 -11.70
CA GLY A 52 0.71 -5.98 -12.63
C GLY A 52 0.76 -4.64 -11.92
N GLY A 53 1.40 -4.57 -10.75
CA GLY A 53 1.56 -3.35 -9.98
C GLY A 53 2.89 -2.63 -10.23
N LEU A 54 3.13 -1.59 -9.43
CA LEU A 54 4.31 -0.73 -9.47
C LEU A 54 4.95 -0.62 -8.08
N TYR A 55 6.26 -0.42 -8.04
CA TYR A 55 6.94 -0.13 -6.78
C TYR A 55 6.80 1.35 -6.44
N ILE A 56 6.93 1.64 -5.15
CA ILE A 56 6.72 2.95 -4.58
C ILE A 56 8.08 3.60 -4.36
N ASN A 57 8.31 4.77 -4.98
CA ASN A 57 9.40 5.66 -4.59
C ASN A 57 9.00 6.41 -3.32
N ILE A 58 9.97 6.59 -2.42
CA ILE A 58 9.79 7.29 -1.16
C ILE A 58 10.81 8.43 -1.12
N VAL A 59 10.34 9.65 -0.90
CA VAL A 59 11.13 10.86 -0.65
C VAL A 59 10.76 11.37 0.72
N ASN A 60 11.76 11.62 1.56
CA ASN A 60 11.53 12.25 2.84
C ASN A 60 11.14 13.72 2.62
N ASP A 61 9.90 14.06 2.94
CA ASP A 61 9.35 15.41 2.83
C ASP A 61 9.51 16.24 4.12
N GLY A 62 10.10 15.65 5.16
CA GLY A 62 10.33 16.27 6.47
C GLY A 62 9.10 16.36 7.37
N ILE A 63 7.96 15.81 6.95
CA ILE A 63 6.69 15.88 7.70
C ILE A 63 6.21 14.50 8.11
N GLY A 64 6.24 13.53 7.20
CA GLY A 64 5.80 12.16 7.46
C GLY A 64 6.94 11.21 7.78
N THR A 65 6.68 10.21 8.63
CA THR A 65 7.57 9.07 8.84
C THR A 65 7.11 7.91 7.98
N ASN A 66 7.94 7.50 7.01
CA ASN A 66 7.64 6.38 6.12
C ASN A 66 8.22 5.07 6.64
N GLU A 67 7.46 3.99 6.54
CA GLU A 67 7.93 2.61 6.78
C GLU A 67 7.49 1.69 5.64
N THR A 68 8.45 0.98 5.05
CA THR A 68 8.15 -0.06 4.06
C THR A 68 7.74 -1.34 4.80
N ILE A 69 6.51 -1.77 4.59
CA ILE A 69 5.95 -2.96 5.26
C ILE A 69 5.82 -4.17 4.32
N MET A 70 5.92 -3.96 3.00
CA MET A 70 5.84 -5.01 1.99
C MET A 70 6.86 -4.77 0.89
N THR A 71 7.63 -5.81 0.56
CA THR A 71 8.72 -5.72 -0.42
C THR A 71 8.67 -6.86 -1.43
N LEU A 72 8.87 -6.55 -2.70
CA LEU A 72 9.23 -7.50 -3.75
C LEU A 72 10.67 -7.24 -4.22
N PRO A 73 11.32 -8.16 -4.96
CA PRO A 73 12.70 -7.97 -5.43
C PRO A 73 12.95 -6.65 -6.19
N GLN A 74 11.91 -6.11 -6.82
CA GLN A 74 11.92 -4.85 -7.55
C GLN A 74 11.94 -3.61 -6.65
N GLY A 75 11.44 -3.73 -5.41
CA GLY A 75 11.38 -2.64 -4.43
C GLY A 75 10.17 -2.68 -3.48
N PRO A 76 9.95 -1.58 -2.75
CA PRO A 76 8.79 -1.39 -1.87
C PRO A 76 7.48 -1.45 -2.65
N VAL A 77 6.52 -2.22 -2.17
CA VAL A 77 5.18 -2.35 -2.78
C VAL A 77 4.03 -2.04 -1.82
N GLY A 78 4.34 -1.93 -0.52
CA GLY A 78 3.41 -1.44 0.50
C GLY A 78 4.17 -0.57 1.49
N VAL A 79 3.77 0.70 1.59
CA VAL A 79 4.41 1.71 2.42
C VAL A 79 3.35 2.36 3.30
N VAL A 80 3.64 2.44 4.59
CA VAL A 80 2.83 3.20 5.54
C VAL A 80 3.52 4.53 5.84
N GLN A 81 2.72 5.56 6.10
CA GLN A 81 3.19 6.84 6.58
C GLN A 81 2.35 7.29 7.77
N GLU A 82 3.00 7.64 8.87
CA GLU A 82 2.40 8.46 9.92
C GLU A 82 2.74 9.93 9.65
N ARG A 83 1.72 10.80 9.68
CA ARG A 83 1.84 12.21 9.29
C ARG A 83 0.99 13.09 10.20
N VAL A 84 1.64 13.78 11.16
CA VAL A 84 0.95 14.54 12.20
C VAL A 84 -0.04 13.61 12.92
N ASP A 85 -1.35 13.86 12.86
CA ASP A 85 -2.39 13.01 13.44
C ASP A 85 -3.01 12.02 12.42
N GLY A 86 -2.51 12.04 11.20
CA GLY A 86 -3.00 11.22 10.08
C GLY A 86 -2.13 10.00 9.81
N ARG A 87 -2.73 9.03 9.11
CA ARG A 87 -2.07 7.83 8.61
C ARG A 87 -2.41 7.62 7.15
N ALA A 88 -1.44 7.16 6.38
CA ALA A 88 -1.61 6.77 5.00
C ALA A 88 -0.99 5.40 4.77
N PHE A 89 -1.63 4.60 3.92
CA PHE A 89 -1.07 3.38 3.38
C PHE A 89 -1.15 3.45 1.86
N VAL A 90 -0.03 3.23 1.20
CA VAL A 90 0.08 3.20 -0.26
C VAL A 90 0.48 1.79 -0.66
N PHE A 91 -0.28 1.21 -1.59
CA PHE A 91 -0.09 -0.13 -2.10
C PHE A 91 0.03 -0.11 -3.62
N GLY A 92 0.98 -0.88 -4.16
CA GLY A 92 1.41 -0.79 -5.55
C GLY A 92 0.54 -1.51 -6.59
N ASP A 93 -0.47 -2.26 -6.15
CA ASP A 93 -1.30 -3.13 -6.99
C ASP A 93 -2.79 -2.87 -6.73
N GLU A 94 -3.55 -2.83 -7.81
CA GLU A 94 -5.01 -2.69 -7.86
C GLU A 94 -5.74 -4.03 -7.77
N TRP A 95 -5.14 -5.15 -8.20
CA TRP A 95 -5.82 -6.45 -8.29
C TRP A 95 -6.33 -6.98 -6.95
N VAL A 96 -5.71 -6.55 -5.86
CA VAL A 96 -6.12 -6.87 -4.48
C VAL A 96 -7.56 -6.44 -4.15
N GLU A 97 -8.18 -5.59 -4.98
CA GLU A 97 -9.57 -5.15 -4.84
C GLU A 97 -10.59 -6.07 -5.55
N PHE A 98 -10.17 -6.91 -6.51
CA PHE A 98 -11.08 -7.67 -7.36
C PHE A 98 -11.70 -8.84 -6.61
N ASP A 99 -13.03 -9.04 -6.74
CA ASP A 99 -13.81 -10.13 -6.12
C ASP A 99 -13.17 -11.53 -6.30
N SER A 100 -12.52 -11.75 -7.44
CA SER A 100 -11.82 -13.00 -7.75
C SER A 100 -10.70 -13.33 -6.77
N GLN A 101 -10.06 -12.31 -6.17
CA GLN A 101 -9.08 -12.48 -5.10
C GLN A 101 -9.76 -12.80 -3.77
N TRP A 102 -10.83 -12.07 -3.42
CA TRP A 102 -11.56 -12.25 -2.17
C TRP A 102 -12.20 -13.63 -2.03
N GLN A 103 -12.68 -14.22 -3.12
CA GLN A 103 -13.32 -15.55 -3.11
C GLN A 103 -12.32 -16.68 -2.87
N ASN A 104 -11.05 -16.50 -3.26
CA ASN A 104 -10.07 -17.58 -3.31
C ASN A 104 -8.96 -17.44 -2.26
N LEU A 105 -8.82 -16.28 -1.61
CA LEU A 105 -7.70 -15.98 -0.72
C LEU A 105 -8.20 -15.31 0.59
N PRO A 106 -8.37 -16.08 1.68
CA PRO A 106 -8.80 -15.54 2.97
C PRO A 106 -7.92 -14.41 3.52
N GLU A 107 -6.63 -14.40 3.18
CA GLU A 107 -5.67 -13.37 3.61
C GLU A 107 -6.02 -11.98 3.07
N ILE A 108 -6.69 -11.87 1.92
CA ILE A 108 -7.11 -10.57 1.37
C ILE A 108 -8.10 -9.87 2.30
N LYS A 109 -9.05 -10.62 2.86
CA LYS A 109 -10.00 -10.07 3.82
C LYS A 109 -9.31 -9.61 5.10
N GLN A 110 -8.39 -10.41 5.63
CA GLN A 110 -7.62 -10.06 6.82
C GLN A 110 -6.79 -8.80 6.58
N PHE A 111 -6.05 -8.75 5.47
CA PHE A 111 -5.26 -7.61 5.04
C PHE A 111 -6.09 -6.32 4.98
N TRP A 112 -7.25 -6.35 4.33
CA TRP A 112 -8.12 -5.17 4.24
C TRP A 112 -8.70 -4.75 5.60
N VAL A 113 -9.12 -5.69 6.44
CA VAL A 113 -9.60 -5.38 7.80
C VAL A 113 -8.50 -4.72 8.63
N GLN A 114 -7.28 -5.26 8.58
CA GLN A 114 -6.13 -4.72 9.30
C GLN A 114 -5.72 -3.33 8.77
N THR A 115 -5.74 -3.15 7.44
CA THR A 115 -5.46 -1.88 6.78
C THR A 115 -6.42 -0.79 7.21
N ILE A 116 -7.74 -1.04 7.11
CA ILE A 116 -8.77 -0.07 7.51
C ILE A 116 -8.69 0.23 9.00
N LYS A 117 -8.47 -0.79 9.85
CA LYS A 117 -8.29 -0.62 11.29
C LYS A 117 -7.09 0.27 11.63
N TRP A 118 -5.98 0.13 10.90
CA TRP A 118 -4.76 0.88 11.17
C TRP A 118 -4.85 2.35 10.70
N ILE A 119 -5.42 2.59 9.52
CA ILE A 119 -5.65 3.96 8.98
C ILE A 119 -6.75 4.69 9.78
N GLY A 120 -7.70 3.93 10.34
CA GLY A 120 -8.79 4.46 11.14
C GLY A 120 -8.32 5.32 12.32
N PRO A 121 -9.13 6.30 12.76
CA PRO A 121 -8.79 7.17 13.88
C PRO A 121 -8.52 6.34 15.14
N GLN A 122 -7.36 6.56 15.77
CA GLN A 122 -7.00 5.83 17.00
C GLN A 122 -7.76 6.36 18.23
N ASN A 123 -8.23 7.61 18.18
CA ASN A 123 -8.78 8.34 19.32
C ASN A 123 -10.29 8.64 19.20
N PHE A 124 -11.07 7.74 18.59
CA PHE A 124 -12.53 7.81 18.72
C PHE A 124 -12.97 7.07 19.99
N CYS A 125 -13.15 7.82 21.08
CA CYS A 125 -13.96 7.37 22.21
C CYS A 125 -15.44 7.63 21.89
N VAL A 126 -16.13 6.65 21.32
CA VAL A 126 -17.56 6.46 21.61
C VAL A 126 -17.76 5.04 22.10
N LEU A 127 -18.20 4.93 23.34
CA LEU A 127 -18.74 3.70 23.92
C LEU A 127 -19.85 3.20 22.99
N PRO A 128 -19.87 1.92 22.58
CA PRO A 128 -21.10 1.31 22.12
C PRO A 128 -22.10 1.35 23.28
N MET A 129 -23.21 2.08 23.10
CA MET A 129 -24.44 1.86 23.86
C MET A 129 -25.30 0.85 23.11
#